data_AF-A0AAU8MNC0-F1
#
_entry.id   AF-A0AAU8MNC0-F1
#
_cell.length_a   1.000
_cell.length_b   1.000
_cell.length_c   1.000
_cell.angle_alpha   90.00
_cell.angle_beta   90.00
_cell.angle_gamma   90.00
#
_symmetry.space_group_name_H-M   'P 1'
#
loop_
_entity.id
_entity.type
_entity.pdbx_description
1 polymer ?
#
loop_
_entity_poly.entity_id
_entity_poly.type
_entity_poly.pdbx_seq_one_letter_code
_entity_poly.pdbx_strand_id
1 'polypeptide(L)'
;MSISSRAPWLAATALFSAFAVSACMAAGTPPPSGAAPSERAPAQVGAPVGAGPFAQFIVKYRDSSAPLKRKDLVQARLNRTAAQVPGKPLKLTWKHRMGINADVFAVEPALDAAGAQRLMQVFAADPDVQFIEPDNHIALDPIIRGPAIPGPEVRNPEVIEKSDK
;
A
#
# COMPACT_ATOMS: atom_id res chain seq x y z
N MET A 1 -32.08 4.85 46.51
CA MET A 1 -31.50 3.82 45.61
C MET A 1 -30.02 3.70 45.94
N SER A 2 -29.71 2.92 46.97
CA SER A 2 -29.25 1.52 46.91
C SER A 2 -27.73 1.43 46.68
N ILE A 3 -27.01 1.36 47.79
CA ILE A 3 -25.59 1.00 47.91
C ILE A 3 -25.57 -0.45 48.42
N SER A 4 -24.99 -1.38 47.67
CA SER A 4 -24.69 -2.77 48.06
C SER A 4 -23.97 -3.45 46.89
N SER A 5 -22.93 -4.27 47.03
CA SER A 5 -22.24 -4.82 48.19
C SER A 5 -20.85 -5.31 47.77
N ARG A 6 -19.92 -5.31 48.71
CA ARG A 6 -18.62 -6.01 48.65
C ARG A 6 -18.84 -7.52 48.84
N ALA A 7 -17.99 -8.34 48.23
CA ALA A 7 -17.70 -9.69 48.71
C ALA A 7 -16.24 -10.06 48.40
N PRO A 8 -15.36 -10.16 49.42
CA PRO A 8 -14.11 -10.89 49.33
C PRO A 8 -14.36 -12.34 49.78
N TRP A 9 -13.96 -13.32 48.98
CA TRP A 9 -13.97 -14.72 49.41
C TRP A 9 -12.57 -15.19 49.75
N LEU A 10 -12.55 -15.94 50.85
CA LEU A 10 -11.42 -16.31 51.67
C LEU A 10 -10.52 -17.36 51.02
N ALA A 11 -9.27 -17.32 51.49
CA ALA A 11 -8.28 -18.36 51.33
C ALA A 11 -8.76 -19.71 51.90
N ALA A 12 -8.34 -20.80 51.26
CA ALA A 12 -8.32 -22.12 51.86
C ALA A 12 -7.01 -22.82 51.50
N THR A 13 -6.11 -22.84 52.47
CA THR A 13 -4.97 -23.75 52.58
C THR A 13 -5.47 -25.19 52.73
N ALA A 14 -4.94 -26.10 51.92
CA ALA A 14 -4.98 -27.53 52.20
C ALA A 14 -3.61 -28.15 51.93
N LEU A 15 -2.94 -28.46 53.04
CA LEU A 15 -1.74 -29.26 53.17
C LEU A 15 -2.19 -30.73 53.16
N PHE A 16 -1.73 -31.60 52.26
CA PHE A 16 -1.69 -33.05 52.52
C PHE A 16 -0.83 -33.83 51.51
N SER A 17 0.03 -34.67 52.08
CA SER A 17 0.48 -35.99 51.63
C SER A 17 1.42 -36.10 50.44
N ALA A 18 2.70 -36.32 50.80
CA ALA A 18 3.67 -37.03 49.99
C ALA A 18 3.22 -38.49 49.75
N PHE A 19 3.08 -38.86 48.49
CA PHE A 19 3.22 -40.24 48.01
C PHE A 19 4.19 -40.20 46.83
N ALA A 20 5.40 -40.70 47.06
CA ALA A 20 6.41 -40.87 46.01
C ALA A 20 6.08 -42.14 45.22
N VAL A 21 5.44 -41.99 44.06
CA VAL A 21 5.35 -43.05 43.05
C VAL A 21 6.47 -42.81 42.06
N SER A 22 7.56 -43.56 42.23
CA SER A 22 8.67 -43.62 41.28
C SER A 22 8.20 -44.41 40.06
N ALA A 23 8.01 -43.72 38.93
CA ALA A 23 7.80 -44.32 37.62
C ALA A 23 8.93 -43.85 36.70
N CYS A 24 9.80 -44.79 36.30
CA CYS A 24 10.77 -44.60 35.23
C CYS A 24 10.01 -44.46 33.90
N MET A 25 9.64 -43.24 33.53
CA MET A 25 9.22 -42.91 32.17
C MET A 25 10.43 -42.37 31.42
N ALA A 26 10.82 -43.09 30.39
CA ALA A 26 11.87 -42.71 29.46
C ALA A 26 11.65 -41.27 28.98
N ALA A 27 12.69 -40.45 29.08
CA ALA A 27 12.72 -39.08 28.63
C ALA A 27 12.56 -39.00 27.11
N GLY A 28 11.31 -39.01 26.63
CA GLY A 28 10.95 -38.47 25.34
C GLY A 28 10.82 -36.96 25.50
N THR A 29 11.90 -36.20 25.27
CA THR A 29 11.81 -34.75 25.15
C THR A 29 10.87 -34.46 23.98
N PRO A 30 9.68 -33.86 24.16
CA PRO A 30 8.90 -33.38 23.03
C PRO A 30 9.77 -32.36 22.30
N PRO A 31 9.85 -32.39 20.95
CA PRO A 31 10.55 -31.32 20.23
C PRO A 31 9.94 -29.99 20.68
N PRO A 32 10.74 -28.93 20.88
CA PRO A 32 10.18 -27.61 21.15
C PRO A 32 9.28 -27.26 19.96
N SER A 33 7.97 -27.40 20.15
CA SER A 33 6.93 -26.90 19.24
C SER A 33 6.85 -25.39 19.49
N GLY A 34 7.91 -24.74 19.06
CA GLY A 34 8.17 -23.33 19.20
C GLY A 34 8.85 -22.87 17.93
N ALA A 35 8.19 -23.07 16.79
CA ALA A 35 8.42 -22.16 15.67
C ALA A 35 8.03 -20.78 16.21
N ALA A 36 9.03 -20.03 16.68
CA ALA A 36 8.87 -18.61 16.94
C ALA A 36 8.15 -18.02 15.71
N PRO A 37 7.16 -17.13 15.89
CA PRO A 37 6.57 -16.45 14.74
C PRO A 37 7.73 -15.88 13.94
N SER A 38 7.90 -16.37 12.71
CA SER A 38 8.92 -15.87 11.82
C SER A 38 8.54 -14.42 11.56
N GLU A 39 9.15 -13.51 12.31
CA GLU A 39 8.81 -12.10 12.34
C GLU A 39 9.10 -11.57 10.94
N ARG A 40 8.02 -11.44 10.18
CA ARG A 40 8.10 -11.16 8.76
C ARG A 40 8.66 -9.75 8.62
N ALA A 41 9.79 -9.61 7.93
CA ALA A 41 10.46 -8.33 7.74
C ALA A 41 9.45 -7.25 7.32
N PRO A 42 9.53 -6.02 7.85
CA PRO A 42 8.58 -4.97 7.54
C PRO A 42 8.50 -4.71 6.03
N ALA A 43 7.35 -4.22 5.56
CA ALA A 43 7.22 -3.80 4.17
C ALA A 43 8.21 -2.68 3.87
N GLN A 44 8.82 -2.71 2.69
CA GLN A 44 9.66 -1.62 2.20
C GLN A 44 8.74 -0.50 1.69
N VAL A 45 8.96 0.71 2.17
CA VAL A 45 8.13 1.87 1.82
C VAL A 45 8.99 2.88 1.07
N GLY A 46 8.65 3.14 -0.18
CA GLY A 46 9.26 4.21 -0.98
C GLY A 46 8.91 5.60 -0.44
N ALA A 47 9.56 6.61 -0.99
CA ALA A 47 9.28 8.01 -0.65
C ALA A 47 8.47 8.69 -1.77
N PRO A 48 7.44 9.50 -1.44
CA PRO A 48 6.86 10.41 -2.41
C PRO A 48 7.88 11.51 -2.73
N VAL A 49 8.31 11.57 -4.00
CA VAL A 49 9.26 12.58 -4.47
C VAL A 49 8.49 13.74 -5.11
N GLY A 50 8.68 14.95 -4.58
CA GLY A 50 7.92 16.14 -4.99
C GLY A 50 6.60 16.31 -4.24
N ALA A 51 5.85 17.36 -4.56
CA ALA A 51 4.60 17.70 -3.87
C ALA A 51 3.38 16.88 -4.33
N GLY A 52 3.49 16.18 -5.46
CA GLY A 52 2.38 15.53 -6.16
C GLY A 52 1.93 16.31 -7.41
N PRO A 53 0.80 15.95 -8.04
CA PRO A 53 -0.17 14.94 -7.58
C PRO A 53 0.29 13.49 -7.82
N PHE A 54 0.06 12.62 -6.83
CA PHE A 54 0.29 11.18 -6.91
C PHE A 54 -1.02 10.45 -7.25
N ALA A 55 -1.14 9.94 -8.47
CA ALA A 55 -2.35 9.28 -8.95
C ALA A 55 -2.21 7.76 -9.13
N GLN A 56 -0.99 7.21 -9.06
CA GLN A 56 -0.72 5.79 -9.25
C GLN A 56 0.37 5.32 -8.28
N PHE A 57 0.30 4.04 -7.92
CA PHE A 57 1.19 3.38 -6.98
C PHE A 57 1.48 1.97 -7.45
N ILE A 58 2.65 1.48 -7.05
CA ILE A 58 3.10 0.10 -7.27
C ILE A 58 3.12 -0.59 -5.90
N VAL A 59 2.44 -1.73 -5.78
CA VAL A 59 2.50 -2.58 -4.60
C VAL A 59 2.92 -3.99 -4.98
N LYS A 60 3.89 -4.56 -4.27
CA LYS A 60 4.18 -5.99 -4.37
C LYS A 60 3.74 -6.70 -3.13
N TYR A 61 2.96 -7.76 -3.32
CA TYR A 61 2.63 -8.69 -2.27
C TYR A 61 3.66 -9.82 -2.18
N ARG A 62 3.81 -10.41 -1.00
CA ARG A 62 4.72 -11.52 -0.74
C ARG A 62 4.27 -12.80 -1.42
N ASP A 63 5.23 -13.67 -1.69
CA ASP A 63 5.06 -14.90 -2.50
C ASP A 63 3.95 -15.84 -1.98
N SER A 64 3.77 -15.89 -0.67
CA SER A 64 2.77 -16.76 -0.05
C SER A 64 1.35 -16.18 -0.04
N SER A 65 1.18 -14.89 -0.32
CA SER A 65 -0.07 -14.16 -0.15
C SER A 65 -1.16 -14.53 -1.16
N ALA A 66 -2.41 -14.40 -0.75
CA ALA A 66 -3.56 -14.67 -1.61
C ALA A 66 -3.67 -13.70 -2.81
N PRO A 67 -3.48 -12.36 -2.66
CA PRO A 67 -3.54 -11.43 -3.80
C PRO A 67 -2.48 -11.70 -4.86
N LEU A 68 -1.29 -12.18 -4.47
CA LEU A 68 -0.28 -12.59 -5.44
C LEU A 68 -0.72 -13.82 -6.23
N LYS A 69 -1.29 -14.84 -5.57
CA LYS A 69 -1.69 -16.10 -6.23
C LYS A 69 -2.99 -15.98 -7.03
N ARG A 70 -3.88 -15.06 -6.66
CA ARG A 70 -5.22 -14.90 -7.22
C ARG A 70 -5.52 -13.45 -7.54
N LYS A 71 -5.40 -13.10 -8.83
CA LYS A 71 -5.61 -11.74 -9.36
C LYS A 71 -7.00 -11.19 -9.06
N ASP A 72 -8.03 -12.04 -9.08
CA ASP A 72 -9.42 -11.67 -8.78
C ASP A 72 -9.61 -11.12 -7.35
N LEU A 73 -8.69 -11.41 -6.43
CA LEU A 73 -8.73 -10.87 -5.07
C LEU A 73 -8.10 -9.48 -4.91
N VAL A 74 -7.33 -9.02 -5.90
CA VAL A 74 -6.52 -7.80 -5.75
C VAL A 74 -7.43 -6.59 -5.53
N GLN A 75 -8.48 -6.44 -6.33
CA GLN A 75 -9.41 -5.32 -6.18
C GLN A 75 -10.13 -5.34 -4.82
N ALA A 76 -10.53 -6.51 -4.33
CA ALA A 76 -11.14 -6.63 -3.01
C ALA A 76 -10.17 -6.23 -1.89
N ARG A 77 -8.89 -6.56 -2.03
CA ARG A 77 -7.84 -6.13 -1.10
C ARG A 77 -7.65 -4.61 -1.14
N LEU A 78 -7.56 -4.02 -2.33
CA LEU A 78 -7.47 -2.57 -2.51
C LEU A 78 -8.66 -1.84 -1.86
N ASN A 79 -9.89 -2.33 -2.04
CA ASN A 79 -11.08 -1.75 -1.43
C ASN A 79 -11.01 -1.77 0.11
N ARG A 80 -10.51 -2.86 0.70
CA ARG A 80 -10.31 -2.97 2.15
C ARG A 80 -9.28 -1.96 2.64
N THR A 81 -8.14 -1.86 1.96
CA THR A 81 -7.09 -0.91 2.30
C THR A 81 -7.58 0.53 2.20
N ALA A 82 -8.32 0.88 1.15
CA ALA A 82 -8.90 2.20 0.96
C ALA A 82 -9.79 2.64 2.14
N ALA A 83 -10.59 1.71 2.67
CA ALA A 83 -11.45 1.95 3.83
C ALA A 83 -10.68 2.16 5.15
N GLN A 84 -9.41 1.76 5.21
CA GLN A 84 -8.54 1.95 6.36
C GLN A 84 -7.73 3.26 6.32
N VAL A 85 -7.70 3.95 5.17
CA VAL A 85 -6.98 5.21 5.04
C VAL A 85 -7.76 6.34 5.71
N PRO A 86 -7.20 7.02 6.72
CA PRO A 86 -7.89 8.12 7.38
C PRO A 86 -7.99 9.35 6.46
N GLY A 87 -9.09 10.10 6.59
CA GLY A 87 -9.32 11.36 5.88
C GLY A 87 -10.38 11.23 4.79
N LYS A 88 -10.10 11.79 3.61
CA LYS A 88 -11.05 11.80 2.49
C LYS A 88 -11.20 10.39 1.92
N PRO A 89 -12.43 9.95 1.56
CA PRO A 89 -12.63 8.67 0.90
C PRO A 89 -11.77 8.54 -0.35
N LEU A 90 -11.07 7.41 -0.48
CA LEU A 90 -10.26 7.09 -1.64
C LEU A 90 -10.90 5.95 -2.41
N LYS A 91 -10.82 6.02 -3.74
CA LYS A 91 -11.10 4.92 -4.64
C LYS A 91 -9.79 4.40 -5.20
N LEU A 92 -9.47 3.15 -4.89
CA LEU A 92 -8.30 2.47 -5.42
C LEU A 92 -8.73 1.52 -6.54
N THR A 93 -8.10 1.60 -7.71
CA THR A 93 -8.48 0.80 -8.88
C THR A 93 -7.28 0.05 -9.42
N TRP A 94 -7.31 -1.28 -9.39
CA TRP A 94 -6.27 -2.11 -9.98
C TRP A 94 -6.16 -1.86 -11.49
N LYS A 95 -4.94 -1.72 -12.01
CA LYS A 95 -4.67 -1.49 -13.43
C LYS A 95 -4.14 -2.74 -14.09
N HIS A 96 -2.99 -3.21 -13.63
CA HIS A 96 -2.33 -4.38 -14.19
C HIS A 96 -1.29 -4.94 -13.21
N ARG A 97 -0.73 -6.10 -13.56
CA ARG A 97 0.41 -6.71 -12.88
C ARG A 97 1.63 -6.66 -13.79
N MET A 98 2.75 -6.20 -13.25
CA MET A 98 4.04 -6.16 -13.94
C MET A 98 4.73 -7.52 -13.93
N GLY A 99 5.70 -7.72 -14.82
CA GLY A 99 6.49 -8.97 -14.91
C GLY A 99 7.29 -9.31 -13.63
N ILE A 100 7.46 -8.35 -12.72
CA ILE A 100 8.10 -8.54 -11.40
C ILE A 100 7.13 -8.98 -10.29
N ASN A 101 5.89 -9.32 -10.66
CA ASN A 101 4.78 -9.66 -9.77
C ASN A 101 4.35 -8.54 -8.81
N ALA A 102 4.54 -7.28 -9.21
CA ALA A 102 3.98 -6.12 -8.52
C ALA A 102 2.73 -5.63 -9.27
N ASP A 103 1.74 -5.16 -8.53
CA ASP A 103 0.48 -4.63 -9.04
C ASP A 103 0.54 -3.10 -9.10
N VAL A 104 0.12 -2.54 -10.22
CA VAL A 104 -0.09 -1.09 -10.38
C VAL A 104 -1.57 -0.80 -10.12
N PHE A 105 -1.84 0.22 -9.32
CA PHE A 105 -3.20 0.71 -9.08
C PHE A 105 -3.26 2.23 -9.12
N ALA A 106 -4.40 2.76 -9.53
CA ALA A 106 -4.68 4.20 -9.47
C ALA A 106 -5.43 4.56 -8.18
N VAL A 107 -5.28 5.82 -7.76
CA VAL A 107 -6.01 6.43 -6.65
C VAL A 107 -6.80 7.65 -7.13
N GLU A 108 -8.06 7.73 -6.71
CA GLU A 108 -8.96 8.87 -6.96
C GLU A 108 -9.58 9.33 -5.63
N PRO A 109 -9.51 10.64 -5.28
CA PRO A 109 -8.74 11.69 -5.96
C PRO A 109 -7.22 11.48 -5.82
N ALA A 110 -6.44 12.10 -6.71
CA ALA A 110 -4.98 12.09 -6.62
C ALA A 110 -4.51 12.73 -5.30
N LEU A 111 -3.40 12.23 -4.76
CA LEU A 111 -2.91 12.58 -3.44
C LEU A 111 -1.79 13.62 -3.51
N ASP A 112 -1.69 14.44 -2.47
CA ASP A 112 -0.46 15.19 -2.17
C ASP A 112 0.57 14.27 -1.48
N ALA A 113 1.77 14.78 -1.23
CA ALA A 113 2.84 14.02 -0.56
C ALA A 113 2.40 13.45 0.81
N ALA A 114 1.63 14.21 1.59
CA ALA A 114 1.16 13.77 2.90
C ALA A 114 0.11 12.64 2.79
N GLY A 115 -0.81 12.75 1.85
CA GLY A 115 -1.80 11.72 1.53
C GLY A 115 -1.14 10.44 1.01
N ALA A 116 -0.16 10.57 0.10
CA ALA A 116 0.61 9.45 -0.42
C ALA A 116 1.34 8.71 0.71
N GLN A 117 2.01 9.45 1.61
CA GLN A 117 2.68 8.87 2.77
C GLN A 117 1.70 8.09 3.66
N ARG A 118 0.51 8.63 3.94
CA ARG A 118 -0.52 7.93 4.73
C ARG A 118 -1.00 6.65 4.04
N LEU A 119 -1.31 6.71 2.74
CA LEU A 119 -1.73 5.55 1.97
C LEU A 119 -0.67 4.44 2.05
N MET A 120 0.59 4.78 1.81
CA MET A 120 1.69 3.82 1.85
C MET A 120 1.90 3.20 3.23
N GLN A 121 1.73 3.97 4.30
CA GLN A 121 1.80 3.43 5.67
C GLN A 121 0.68 2.43 5.98
N VAL A 122 -0.53 2.65 5.47
CA VAL A 122 -1.63 1.68 5.64
C VAL A 122 -1.33 0.39 4.89
N PHE A 123 -0.77 0.46 3.68
CA PHE A 123 -0.27 -0.73 2.99
C PHE A 123 0.91 -1.38 3.72
N ALA A 124 1.81 -0.60 4.32
CA ALA A 124 2.96 -1.14 5.04
C ALA A 124 2.58 -1.92 6.30
N ALA A 125 1.43 -1.60 6.91
CA ALA A 125 0.85 -2.33 8.03
C ALA A 125 0.24 -3.68 7.62
N ASP A 126 0.07 -3.94 6.32
CA ASP A 126 -0.42 -5.20 5.80
C ASP A 126 0.72 -6.26 5.78
N PRO A 127 0.61 -7.37 6.53
CA PRO A 127 1.65 -8.39 6.58
C PRO A 127 1.88 -9.12 5.25
N ASP A 128 0.95 -9.03 4.29
CA ASP A 128 1.11 -9.61 2.96
C ASP A 128 1.88 -8.69 2.01
N VAL A 129 2.10 -7.42 2.36
CA VAL A 129 2.82 -6.47 1.50
C VAL A 129 4.33 -6.63 1.69
N GLN A 130 5.05 -6.73 0.58
CA GLN A 130 6.51 -6.77 0.51
C GLN A 130 7.09 -5.36 0.31
N PHE A 131 6.56 -4.61 -0.65
CA PHE A 131 6.91 -3.20 -0.85
C PHE A 131 5.75 -2.40 -1.42
N ILE A 132 5.78 -1.09 -1.19
CA ILE A 132 4.90 -0.11 -1.85
C ILE A 132 5.66 1.19 -2.14
N GLU A 133 5.40 1.78 -3.30
CA GLU A 133 5.91 3.09 -3.69
C GLU A 133 4.96 3.81 -4.66
N PRO A 134 5.09 5.14 -4.81
CA PRO A 134 4.39 5.85 -5.86
C PRO A 134 4.93 5.46 -7.23
N ASP A 135 4.03 5.36 -8.21
CA ASP A 135 4.40 5.15 -9.60
C ASP A 135 4.80 6.51 -10.21
N ASN A 136 6.09 6.83 -10.07
CA ASN A 136 6.67 8.09 -10.55
C ASN A 136 6.85 8.06 -12.07
N HIS A 137 5.73 8.05 -12.80
CA HIS A 137 5.77 8.50 -14.18
C HIS A 137 6.08 10.00 -14.17
N ILE A 138 7.28 10.38 -14.59
CA ILE A 138 7.53 11.74 -15.07
C ILE A 138 6.56 11.92 -16.24
N ALA A 139 5.48 12.67 -16.02
CA ALA A 139 4.73 13.23 -17.12
C ALA A 139 5.70 14.18 -17.84
N LEU A 140 6.42 13.66 -18.83
CA LEU A 140 6.87 14.52 -19.90
C LEU A 140 5.57 15.07 -20.48
N ASP A 141 5.31 16.35 -20.26
CA ASP A 141 4.29 17.05 -21.03
C ASP A 141 4.47 16.66 -22.51
N PRO A 142 3.40 16.45 -23.29
CA PRO A 142 3.55 16.08 -24.68
C PRO A 142 4.46 17.11 -25.37
N ILE A 143 5.65 16.70 -25.79
CA ILE A 143 6.50 17.44 -26.73
C ILE A 143 5.85 17.35 -28.13
N ILE A 144 4.55 17.61 -28.22
CA ILE A 144 3.74 17.64 -29.43
C ILE A 144 3.09 19.04 -29.51
N ARG A 145 3.86 20.07 -29.17
CA ARG A 145 3.74 21.41 -29.76
C ARG A 145 5.16 21.92 -29.94
N GLY A 146 5.78 21.52 -31.05
CA GLY A 146 6.92 22.31 -31.55
C GLY A 146 6.49 23.77 -31.69
N PRO A 147 7.43 24.74 -31.63
CA PRO A 147 7.09 26.14 -31.88
C PRO A 147 6.29 26.21 -33.18
N ALA A 148 5.16 26.92 -33.16
CA ALA A 148 4.41 27.20 -34.37
C ALA A 148 5.40 27.82 -35.36
N ILE A 149 5.78 27.07 -36.40
CA ILE A 149 6.54 27.63 -37.51
C ILE A 149 5.58 28.64 -38.13
N PRO A 150 5.86 29.96 -38.05
CA PRO A 150 5.02 30.92 -38.76
C PRO A 150 5.05 30.52 -40.23
N GLY A 151 3.86 30.30 -40.80
CA GLY A 151 3.73 29.98 -42.22
C GLY A 151 4.40 31.05 -43.08
N PRO A 152 4.76 30.74 -44.33
CA PRO A 152 5.39 31.72 -45.21
C PRO A 152 4.48 32.96 -45.32
N GLU A 153 5.02 34.11 -44.92
CA GLU A 153 4.44 35.44 -45.15
C GLU A 153 4.11 35.56 -46.65
N VAL A 154 2.83 35.53 -47.00
CA VAL A 154 2.38 35.77 -48.36
C VAL A 154 2.61 37.24 -48.66
N ARG A 155 3.77 37.55 -49.26
CA ARG A 155 4.04 38.88 -49.82
C ARG A 155 3.07 39.12 -50.97
N ASN A 156 2.07 39.95 -50.73
CA ASN A 156 1.18 40.46 -51.75
C ASN A 156 2.03 41.22 -52.78
N PRO A 157 1.97 40.91 -54.10
CA PRO A 157 2.76 41.62 -55.07
C PRO A 157 2.34 43.09 -55.11
N GLU A 158 3.34 43.94 -54.89
CA GLU A 158 3.30 45.39 -54.99
C GLU A 158 2.62 45.79 -56.31
N VAL A 159 1.62 46.67 -56.19
CA VAL A 159 0.92 47.28 -57.31
C VAL A 159 1.95 48.05 -58.12
N ILE A 160 2.29 47.56 -59.31
CA ILE A 160 3.11 48.28 -60.28
C ILE A 160 2.26 49.43 -60.79
N GLU A 161 2.41 50.60 -60.17
CA GLU A 161 1.79 51.84 -60.63
C GLU A 161 2.36 52.17 -62.02
N LYS A 162 1.49 52.03 -63.02
CA LYS A 162 1.75 52.36 -64.41
C LYS A 162 1.89 53.88 -64.53
N SER A 163 3.12 54.38 -64.52
CA SER A 163 3.39 55.75 -64.98
C SER A 163 3.30 55.78 -66.51
N ASP A 164 2.12 56.18 -66.98
CA ASP A 164 1.89 56.71 -68.32
C ASP A 164 2.51 58.12 -68.43
N LYS A 165 3.27 58.32 -69.52
CA LYS A 165 3.63 59.57 -70.21
C LYS A 165 4.92 60.31 -69.82
#